data_AF-A0A2G9RJA3-F1
#
_entry.id   AF-A0A2G9RJA3-F1
#
_cell.length_a   1.000
_cell.length_b   1.000
_cell.length_c   1.000
_cell.angle_alpha   90.00
_cell.angle_beta   90.00
_cell.angle_gamma   90.00
#
_symmetry.space_group_name_H-M   'P 1'
#
loop_
_entity.id
_entity.type
_entity.pdbx_description
1 polymer ?
#
loop_
_entity_poly.entity_id
_entity_poly.type
_entity_poly.pdbx_seq_one_letter_code
_entity_poly.pdbx_strand_id
1 'polypeptide(L)'
;MSKKSFSAEEAYQILSTADESNGELSFSDSLSNSDSESDVNYEPVLSSGTLTDSEEEEIRPAKRRRSGEEAVASTSTAGASTSTAVPSTSTAVPRQERVRSHASLPYALQNPSWLPPNSGEASVPPFTAQPGVQVDTENFTPINFFNLIFMEDMLASVVAQCNLYAQQFILQNPTSYYARPYEWRDLTVEEFKVFFGLTFNMGLTKKNELCSYWSTHPIHHMPLFSAVMPRTRYLMIMRFLHFSDKTQYPPQNDPNYDRLYKIRPILNYFSEVFPQLFTPDQHICVDESLVKFSGRLKIKQFIPSKRAHYGVK
;
A
#
# COMPACT_ATOMS: atom_id res chain seq x y z
N MET A 1 1.86 51.74 -16.89
CA MET A 1 3.11 50.95 -16.89
C MET A 1 2.95 49.84 -17.90
N SER A 2 3.78 49.83 -18.95
CA SER A 2 3.69 48.84 -20.04
C SER A 2 4.13 47.46 -19.52
N LYS A 3 3.29 46.44 -19.70
CA LYS A 3 3.63 45.05 -19.36
C LYS A 3 4.63 44.54 -20.40
N LYS A 4 5.90 44.36 -20.00
CA LYS A 4 6.86 43.59 -20.80
C LYS A 4 6.48 42.12 -20.74
N SER A 5 6.26 41.51 -21.91
CA SER A 5 6.18 40.06 -22.06
C SER A 5 7.58 39.52 -22.33
N PHE A 6 7.97 38.46 -21.63
CA PHE A 6 9.22 37.75 -21.88
C PHE A 6 8.95 36.51 -22.71
N SER A 7 9.88 36.19 -23.61
CA SER A 7 9.92 34.90 -24.31
C SER A 7 10.36 33.77 -23.37
N ALA A 8 10.13 32.52 -23.78
CA ALA A 8 10.49 31.34 -22.98
C ALA A 8 12.01 31.27 -22.71
N GLU A 9 12.84 31.58 -23.71
CA GLU A 9 14.29 31.68 -23.56
C GLU A 9 14.73 32.77 -22.59
N GLU A 10 14.08 33.94 -22.60
CA GLU A 10 14.41 35.03 -21.66
C GLU A 10 14.03 34.66 -20.22
N ALA A 11 12.89 34.00 -20.03
CA ALA A 11 12.50 33.48 -18.73
C ALA A 11 13.49 32.42 -18.21
N TYR A 12 13.99 31.55 -19.10
CA TYR A 12 14.97 30.53 -18.73
C TYR A 12 16.30 31.14 -18.29
N GLN A 13 16.79 32.17 -18.98
CA GLN A 13 18.05 32.85 -18.62
C GLN A 13 17.96 33.64 -17.30
N ILE A 14 16.80 34.24 -17.01
CA ILE A 14 16.55 34.92 -15.73
C ILE A 14 16.55 33.91 -14.58
N LEU A 15 15.98 32.73 -14.80
CA LEU A 15 15.91 31.68 -13.77
C LEU A 15 17.26 30.96 -13.57
N SER A 16 18.06 30.78 -14.63
CA SER A 16 19.35 30.10 -14.53
C SER A 16 20.46 30.96 -13.93
N THR A 17 20.30 32.28 -13.88
CA THR A 17 21.28 33.20 -13.28
C THR A 17 21.04 33.47 -11.80
N ALA A 18 19.89 33.05 -11.25
CA ALA A 18 19.54 33.25 -9.85
C ALA A 18 20.13 32.18 -8.90
N ASP A 19 20.68 31.08 -9.43
CA ASP A 19 21.09 29.90 -8.64
C ASP A 19 22.59 29.89 -8.28
N GLU A 20 23.36 30.94 -8.63
CA GLU A 20 24.81 31.00 -8.38
C GLU A 20 25.25 31.98 -7.26
N SER A 21 24.34 32.54 -6.45
CA SER A 21 24.75 33.32 -5.27
C SER A 21 24.10 32.82 -3.98
N ASN A 22 24.86 31.99 -3.25
CA ASN A 22 24.68 31.73 -1.83
C ASN A 22 24.61 33.03 -1.02
N GLY A 23 23.67 33.11 -0.08
CA GLY A 23 23.64 34.13 0.95
C GLY A 23 22.71 33.73 2.09
N GLU A 24 23.27 33.18 3.17
CA GLU A 24 22.63 33.11 4.47
C GLU A 24 22.02 34.46 4.85
N LEU A 25 20.76 34.47 5.28
CA LEU A 25 20.20 35.56 6.05
C LEU A 25 19.40 34.99 7.22
N SER A 26 20.02 35.04 8.39
CA SER A 26 19.33 35.01 9.67
C SER A 26 18.60 36.33 9.86
N PHE A 27 17.35 36.28 10.32
CA PHE A 27 16.72 37.43 10.95
C PHE A 27 15.75 36.97 12.04
N SER A 28 16.11 37.31 13.27
CA SER A 28 15.24 37.37 14.45
C SER A 28 14.37 38.62 14.38
N ASP A 29 13.05 38.51 14.56
CA ASP A 29 12.35 39.20 15.64
C ASP A 29 10.84 38.87 15.68
N SER A 30 10.44 38.30 16.81
CA SER A 30 9.46 38.89 17.72
C SER A 30 8.30 39.70 17.13
N LEU A 31 7.17 39.04 16.85
CA LEU A 31 5.84 39.67 17.04
C LEU A 31 4.86 38.64 17.62
N SER A 32 4.46 38.92 18.86
CA SER A 32 3.38 38.29 19.58
C SER A 32 2.06 38.42 18.84
N ASN A 33 1.32 37.33 18.70
CA ASN A 33 -0.13 37.36 18.77
C ASN A 33 -0.63 36.04 19.35
N SER A 34 -1.38 36.16 20.44
CA SER A 34 -2.08 35.08 21.10
C SER A 34 -3.27 34.67 20.22
N ASP A 35 -3.29 33.42 19.78
CA ASP A 35 -4.52 32.68 19.64
C ASP A 35 -4.24 31.23 20.01
N SER A 36 -5.06 30.72 20.91
CA SER A 36 -4.93 29.42 21.55
C SER A 36 -5.15 28.29 20.55
N GLU A 37 -4.08 27.80 19.94
CA GLU A 37 -4.04 26.53 19.23
C GLU A 37 -3.82 25.39 20.23
N SER A 38 -4.81 24.52 20.41
CA SER A 38 -4.58 23.20 20.98
C SER A 38 -3.90 22.33 19.92
N ASP A 39 -2.59 22.31 20.03
CA ASP A 39 -1.65 21.59 19.20
C ASP A 39 -1.86 20.07 19.36
N VAL A 40 -2.68 19.47 18.48
CA VAL A 40 -2.83 18.01 18.42
C VAL A 40 -1.75 17.48 17.48
N ASN A 41 -0.55 17.32 18.03
CA ASN A 41 0.51 16.54 17.41
C ASN A 41 -0.02 15.13 17.13
N TYR A 42 -0.17 14.78 15.85
CA TYR A 42 -0.47 13.43 15.44
C TYR A 42 0.80 12.58 15.57
N GLU A 43 0.97 11.97 16.74
CA GLU A 43 1.85 10.82 16.91
C GLU A 43 1.11 9.56 16.45
N PRO A 44 1.65 8.75 15.53
CA PRO A 44 1.05 7.48 15.20
C PRO A 44 0.99 6.64 16.48
N VAL A 45 -0.22 6.23 16.89
CA VAL A 45 -0.40 5.30 18.01
C VAL A 45 0.38 4.03 17.69
N LEU A 46 1.58 3.94 18.24
CA LEU A 46 2.27 2.68 18.47
C LEU A 46 1.28 1.84 19.26
N SER A 47 0.85 0.73 18.67
CA SER A 47 0.08 -0.30 19.36
C SER A 47 0.87 -0.78 20.58
N SER A 48 0.69 -0.09 21.70
CA SER A 48 1.00 -0.53 23.04
C SER A 48 -0.29 -1.10 23.61
N GLY A 49 -0.57 -2.33 23.20
CA GLY A 49 -1.52 -3.22 23.82
C GLY A 49 -0.77 -4.52 24.09
N THR A 50 0.05 -4.51 25.14
CA THR A 50 0.51 -5.72 25.81
C THR A 50 -0.73 -6.40 26.42
N LEU A 51 -1.18 -7.48 25.80
CA LEU A 51 -1.70 -8.60 26.57
C LEU A 51 -0.58 -9.62 26.62
N THR A 52 -0.04 -9.72 27.83
CA THR A 52 0.85 -10.76 28.29
C THR A 52 0.19 -12.13 28.08
N ASP A 53 0.88 -13.03 27.42
CA ASP A 53 0.97 -14.39 27.95
C ASP A 53 2.46 -14.76 27.94
N SER A 54 2.97 -14.92 29.15
CA SER A 54 4.36 -15.23 29.45
C SER A 54 4.41 -16.69 29.80
N GLU A 55 5.18 -17.46 29.05
CA GLU A 55 5.88 -18.71 29.38
C GLU A 55 6.56 -19.08 28.03
N GLU A 56 7.86 -19.20 27.87
CA GLU A 56 8.85 -19.90 28.69
C GLU A 56 10.25 -19.30 28.53
N GLU A 57 11.12 -19.73 29.45
CA GLU A 57 12.44 -19.26 29.81
C GLU A 57 13.52 -19.23 28.72
N GLU A 58 14.48 -18.32 28.96
CA GLU A 58 15.85 -18.36 28.46
C GLU A 58 16.53 -19.72 28.64
N ILE A 59 17.14 -20.25 27.59
CA ILE A 59 18.53 -20.72 27.66
C ILE A 59 19.27 -20.34 26.37
N ARG A 60 20.20 -19.37 26.47
CA ARG A 60 21.29 -19.22 25.48
C ARG A 60 22.33 -20.30 25.75
N PRO A 61 23.09 -20.71 24.72
CA PRO A 61 24.53 -20.59 24.94
C PRO A 61 25.32 -20.02 23.75
N ALA A 62 26.37 -19.31 24.15
CA ALA A 62 27.41 -18.78 23.30
C ALA A 62 28.38 -19.88 22.80
N LYS A 63 29.06 -19.55 21.69
CA LYS A 63 30.18 -20.26 21.06
C LYS A 63 31.18 -20.89 22.04
N ARG A 64 31.56 -22.16 21.78
CA ARG A 64 32.93 -22.65 22.02
C ARG A 64 33.31 -23.78 21.05
N ARG A 65 34.61 -23.88 20.76
CA ARG A 65 35.29 -24.62 19.68
C ARG A 65 35.52 -26.12 19.96
N ARG A 66 35.52 -26.89 18.85
CA ARG A 66 36.37 -28.06 18.43
C ARG A 66 36.27 -29.45 19.10
N SER A 67 36.55 -30.44 18.22
CA SER A 67 36.76 -31.92 18.33
C SER A 67 35.49 -32.75 18.50
N GLY A 68 35.23 -33.89 17.85
CA GLY A 68 35.93 -34.80 16.92
C GLY A 68 35.09 -36.10 16.84
N GLU A 69 35.24 -36.90 15.76
CA GLU A 69 34.78 -38.31 15.56
C GLU A 69 33.26 -38.59 15.47
N GLU A 70 32.78 -39.09 14.32
CA GLU A 70 32.42 -40.51 13.99
C GLU A 70 31.19 -41.04 14.80
N ALA A 71 30.21 -41.78 14.30
CA ALA A 71 29.81 -42.32 13.00
C ALA A 71 28.38 -42.96 13.15
N VAL A 72 27.82 -43.44 12.03
CA VAL A 72 26.84 -44.55 11.87
C VAL A 72 25.31 -44.29 12.03
N ALA A 73 24.69 -44.16 10.86
CA ALA A 73 23.59 -44.95 10.26
C ALA A 73 22.24 -45.29 10.96
N SER A 74 21.21 -45.27 10.09
CA SER A 74 20.01 -46.15 9.99
C SER A 74 18.70 -45.58 10.57
N THR A 75 17.49 -45.84 10.08
CA THR A 75 16.85 -46.30 8.82
C THR A 75 15.34 -46.37 9.15
N SER A 76 14.47 -45.92 8.23
CA SER A 76 13.02 -46.27 8.12
C SER A 76 12.07 -45.83 9.26
N THR A 77 10.76 -45.59 9.09
CA THR A 77 9.76 -46.20 8.19
C THR A 77 8.51 -45.32 8.14
N ALA A 78 7.75 -45.44 7.05
CA ALA A 78 6.48 -44.79 6.77
C ALA A 78 5.29 -45.31 7.61
N GLY A 79 4.22 -44.51 7.69
CA GLY A 79 2.90 -44.92 8.14
C GLY A 79 1.82 -43.98 7.62
N ALA A 80 1.14 -44.38 6.55
CA ALA A 80 -0.05 -43.72 6.01
C ALA A 80 -1.31 -44.15 6.78
N SER A 81 -2.31 -43.29 6.89
CA SER A 81 -3.68 -43.67 7.24
C SER A 81 -4.68 -42.67 6.68
N THR A 82 -5.59 -43.20 5.87
CA THR A 82 -6.70 -42.55 5.17
C THR A 82 -7.99 -42.78 5.97
N SER A 83 -8.86 -41.78 6.13
CA SER A 83 -10.31 -41.99 6.34
C SER A 83 -11.11 -40.74 5.92
N THR A 84 -11.77 -40.78 4.76
CA THR A 84 -13.22 -41.01 4.49
C THR A 84 -14.18 -39.93 4.99
N ALA A 85 -14.82 -39.28 4.02
CA ALA A 85 -15.87 -38.26 4.15
C ALA A 85 -17.29 -38.87 4.09
N VAL A 86 -18.28 -38.12 4.60
CA VAL A 86 -19.73 -38.27 4.29
C VAL A 86 -20.38 -36.86 4.29
N PRO A 87 -21.36 -36.55 3.39
CA PRO A 87 -21.68 -35.18 2.97
C PRO A 87 -22.98 -34.62 3.59
N SER A 88 -23.11 -33.29 3.58
CA SER A 88 -24.37 -32.59 3.92
C SER A 88 -24.71 -31.52 2.88
N THR A 89 -25.90 -31.68 2.32
CA THR A 89 -26.56 -30.90 1.27
C THR A 89 -27.05 -29.54 1.78
N SER A 90 -26.77 -28.44 1.08
CA SER A 90 -27.61 -27.24 1.11
C SER A 90 -27.49 -26.46 -0.20
N THR A 91 -28.66 -26.11 -0.73
CA THR A 91 -28.97 -25.54 -2.04
C THR A 91 -28.44 -24.11 -2.21
N ALA A 92 -27.57 -23.90 -3.21
CA ALA A 92 -27.09 -22.60 -3.65
C ALA A 92 -27.82 -22.14 -4.94
N VAL A 93 -28.26 -20.88 -4.95
CA VAL A 93 -28.76 -20.16 -6.12
C VAL A 93 -27.58 -19.87 -7.06
N PRO A 94 -27.69 -20.06 -8.40
CA PRO A 94 -26.53 -19.98 -9.28
C PRO A 94 -26.09 -18.53 -9.50
N ARG A 95 -24.93 -18.19 -8.92
CA ARG A 95 -24.14 -17.02 -9.31
C ARG A 95 -23.54 -17.34 -10.68
N GLN A 96 -23.84 -16.53 -11.69
CA GLN A 96 -23.21 -16.65 -13.00
C GLN A 96 -21.69 -16.51 -12.85
N GLU A 97 -20.98 -17.64 -12.86
CA GLU A 97 -19.53 -17.65 -13.02
C GLU A 97 -19.21 -17.15 -14.42
N ARG A 98 -18.66 -15.95 -14.47
CA ARG A 98 -18.03 -15.43 -15.68
C ARG A 98 -16.82 -16.32 -15.97
N VAL A 99 -16.97 -17.24 -16.91
CA VAL A 99 -15.95 -18.19 -17.35
C VAL A 99 -14.69 -17.40 -17.74
N ARG A 100 -13.64 -17.56 -16.93
CA ARG A 100 -12.29 -17.12 -17.27
C ARG A 100 -11.79 -17.98 -18.43
N SER A 101 -11.64 -17.42 -19.62
CA SER A 101 -10.73 -17.99 -20.62
C SER A 101 -9.30 -17.66 -20.21
N HIS A 102 -8.80 -18.31 -19.16
CA HIS A 102 -7.35 -18.38 -18.97
C HIS A 102 -6.82 -19.20 -20.12
N ALA A 103 -6.16 -18.57 -21.09
CA ALA A 103 -5.33 -19.29 -22.04
C ALA A 103 -4.36 -20.13 -21.19
N SER A 104 -4.54 -21.44 -21.16
CA SER A 104 -3.67 -22.34 -20.42
C SER A 104 -2.25 -22.11 -20.92
N LEU A 105 -1.36 -21.68 -20.04
CA LEU A 105 0.06 -21.58 -20.37
C LEU A 105 0.50 -22.94 -20.94
N PRO A 106 1.30 -22.94 -22.03
CA PRO A 106 1.91 -24.18 -22.53
C PRO A 106 2.53 -24.97 -21.39
N TYR A 107 2.39 -26.30 -21.40
CA TYR A 107 2.85 -27.19 -20.32
C TYR A 107 4.31 -26.93 -19.88
N ALA A 108 5.17 -26.53 -20.83
CA ALA A 108 6.57 -26.16 -20.59
C ALA A 108 6.75 -24.92 -19.67
N LEU A 109 5.79 -24.00 -19.64
CA LEU A 109 5.80 -22.83 -18.73
C LEU A 109 5.15 -23.15 -17.38
N GLN A 110 4.28 -24.16 -17.31
CA GLN A 110 3.73 -24.65 -16.04
C GLN A 110 4.75 -25.48 -15.26
N ASN A 111 5.60 -26.24 -15.95
CA ASN A 111 6.66 -27.06 -15.36
C ASN A 111 8.00 -26.79 -16.07
N PRO A 112 8.69 -25.68 -15.76
CA PRO A 112 9.94 -25.35 -16.43
C PRO A 112 11.01 -26.39 -16.14
N SER A 113 11.60 -26.95 -17.19
CA SER A 113 12.79 -27.79 -17.13
C SER A 113 13.99 -26.92 -16.77
N TRP A 114 14.38 -26.91 -15.49
CA TRP A 114 15.59 -26.20 -15.06
C TRP A 114 16.83 -26.93 -15.57
N LEU A 115 17.45 -26.39 -16.61
CA LEU A 115 18.68 -26.92 -17.18
C LEU A 115 19.92 -26.23 -16.56
N PRO A 116 21.07 -26.93 -16.45
CA PRO A 116 22.32 -26.29 -16.05
C PRO A 116 22.66 -25.08 -16.92
N PRO A 117 23.44 -24.10 -16.42
CA PRO A 117 23.80 -22.89 -17.17
C PRO A 117 24.54 -23.15 -18.50
N ASN A 118 25.05 -24.36 -18.69
CA ASN A 118 25.95 -24.74 -19.78
C ASN A 118 25.23 -25.55 -20.87
N SER A 119 23.90 -25.57 -20.88
CA SER A 119 23.08 -26.50 -21.68
C SER A 119 22.86 -26.08 -23.14
N GLY A 120 23.60 -25.09 -23.63
CA GLY A 120 23.41 -24.48 -24.95
C GLY A 120 22.49 -23.24 -24.91
N GLU A 121 22.26 -22.63 -26.07
CA GLU A 121 21.37 -21.48 -26.20
C GLU A 121 19.93 -21.87 -25.88
N ALA A 122 19.27 -21.07 -25.03
CA ALA A 122 17.86 -21.26 -24.74
C ALA A 122 17.03 -20.96 -26.00
N SER A 123 16.23 -21.93 -26.45
CA SER A 123 15.25 -21.69 -27.51
C SER A 123 14.09 -20.88 -26.93
N VAL A 124 14.10 -19.58 -27.18
CA VAL A 124 13.02 -18.67 -26.77
C VAL A 124 11.93 -18.72 -27.85
N PRO A 125 10.67 -19.07 -27.50
CA PRO A 125 9.59 -19.06 -28.47
C PRO A 125 9.35 -17.63 -28.98
N PRO A 126 8.88 -17.46 -30.23
CA PRO A 126 8.59 -16.13 -30.77
C PRO A 126 7.52 -15.43 -29.93
N PHE A 127 7.71 -14.13 -29.69
CA PHE A 127 6.71 -13.30 -29.05
C PHE A 127 5.52 -13.10 -29.99
N THR A 128 4.31 -13.42 -29.50
CA THR A 128 3.07 -13.45 -30.30
C THR A 128 1.99 -12.51 -29.79
N ALA A 129 2.18 -11.91 -28.60
CA ALA A 129 1.21 -11.01 -28.02
C ALA A 129 1.25 -9.63 -28.72
N GLN A 130 0.14 -8.88 -28.63
CA GLN A 130 0.06 -7.50 -29.12
C GLN A 130 0.28 -6.55 -27.92
N PRO A 131 1.43 -5.86 -27.83
CA PRO A 131 1.70 -4.94 -26.73
C PRO A 131 0.75 -3.75 -26.73
N GLY A 132 0.53 -3.18 -25.54
CA GLY A 132 -0.23 -1.94 -25.36
C GLY A 132 -1.50 -2.10 -24.52
N VAL A 133 -2.28 -1.03 -24.49
CA VAL A 133 -3.56 -0.97 -23.77
C VAL A 133 -4.57 -1.88 -24.45
N GLN A 134 -5.21 -2.76 -23.68
CA GLN A 134 -6.11 -3.80 -24.19
C GLN A 134 -7.59 -3.36 -24.24
N VAL A 135 -7.90 -2.20 -23.65
CA VAL A 135 -9.24 -1.62 -23.64
C VAL A 135 -9.31 -0.51 -24.68
N ASP A 136 -10.46 -0.38 -25.35
CA ASP A 136 -10.72 0.77 -26.20
C ASP A 136 -10.75 2.05 -25.35
N THR A 137 -9.85 2.97 -25.67
CA THR A 137 -9.66 4.24 -24.94
C THR A 137 -9.95 5.45 -25.82
N GLU A 138 -10.61 5.24 -26.97
CA GLU A 138 -11.03 6.34 -27.83
C GLU A 138 -11.94 7.31 -27.04
N ASN A 139 -11.64 8.61 -27.10
CA ASN A 139 -12.37 9.67 -26.40
C ASN A 139 -12.32 9.61 -24.86
N PHE A 140 -11.39 8.86 -24.27
CA PHE A 140 -11.22 8.86 -22.81
C PHE A 140 -10.69 10.20 -22.31
N THR A 141 -11.31 10.69 -21.24
CA THR A 141 -10.79 11.78 -20.41
C THR A 141 -9.92 11.21 -19.27
N PRO A 142 -9.09 12.01 -18.59
CA PRO A 142 -8.26 11.53 -17.49
C PRO A 142 -9.01 10.76 -16.39
N ILE A 143 -10.26 11.13 -16.10
CA ILE A 143 -11.08 10.41 -15.11
C ILE A 143 -11.51 9.02 -15.61
N ASN A 144 -11.66 8.81 -16.92
CA ASN A 144 -11.96 7.49 -17.47
C ASN A 144 -10.79 6.53 -17.25
N PHE A 145 -9.55 6.98 -17.42
CA PHE A 145 -8.36 6.18 -17.09
C PHE A 145 -8.29 5.83 -15.60
N PHE A 146 -8.62 6.78 -14.71
CA PHE A 146 -8.69 6.49 -13.29
C PHE A 146 -9.71 5.38 -12.98
N ASN A 147 -10.90 5.45 -13.59
CA ASN A 147 -11.97 4.46 -13.37
C ASN A 147 -11.65 3.07 -13.94
N LEU A 148 -10.73 2.94 -14.91
CA LEU A 148 -10.24 1.63 -15.35
C LEU A 148 -9.46 0.91 -14.25
N ILE A 149 -8.65 1.66 -13.50
CA ILE A 149 -7.77 1.11 -12.47
C ILE A 149 -8.51 1.01 -11.14
N PHE A 150 -9.30 2.03 -10.79
CA PHE A 150 -10.05 2.12 -9.55
C PHE A 150 -11.55 1.97 -9.81
N MET A 151 -11.98 0.74 -10.06
CA MET A 151 -13.38 0.41 -10.34
C MET A 151 -14.29 0.71 -9.14
N GLU A 152 -15.55 1.07 -9.42
CA GLU A 152 -16.54 1.42 -8.42
C GLU A 152 -16.71 0.34 -7.35
N ASP A 153 -16.77 -0.93 -7.75
CA ASP A 153 -16.92 -2.07 -6.85
C ASP A 153 -15.78 -2.20 -5.85
N MET A 154 -14.55 -1.89 -6.29
CA MET A 154 -13.38 -1.91 -5.40
C MET A 154 -13.45 -0.76 -4.41
N LEU A 155 -13.78 0.45 -4.88
CA LEU A 155 -13.96 1.60 -3.99
C LEU A 155 -15.07 1.35 -2.97
N ALA A 156 -16.19 0.79 -3.40
CA ALA A 156 -17.30 0.40 -2.52
C ALA A 156 -16.87 -0.65 -1.49
N SER A 157 -16.07 -1.65 -1.90
CA SER A 157 -15.51 -2.65 -0.98
C SER A 157 -14.60 -1.99 0.07
N VAL A 158 -13.70 -1.10 -0.33
CA VAL A 158 -12.83 -0.37 0.62
C VAL A 158 -13.66 0.46 1.59
N VAL A 159 -14.64 1.22 1.09
CA VAL A 159 -15.52 2.04 1.93
C VAL A 159 -16.27 1.18 2.95
N ALA A 160 -16.81 0.03 2.53
CA ALA A 160 -17.48 -0.91 3.44
C ALA A 160 -16.53 -1.40 4.54
N GLN A 161 -15.28 -1.74 4.20
CA GLN A 161 -14.28 -2.20 5.17
C GLN A 161 -13.82 -1.08 6.13
N CYS A 162 -13.68 0.15 5.64
CA CYS A 162 -13.40 1.32 6.48
C CYS A 162 -14.51 1.56 7.50
N ASN A 163 -15.77 1.56 7.06
CA ASN A 163 -16.93 1.77 7.93
C ASN A 163 -17.05 0.64 8.97
N LEU A 164 -16.89 -0.61 8.54
CA LEU A 164 -16.89 -1.77 9.44
C LEU A 164 -15.79 -1.66 10.51
N TYR A 165 -14.56 -1.31 10.10
CA TYR A 165 -13.45 -1.17 11.02
C TYR A 165 -13.65 -0.02 12.02
N ALA A 166 -14.19 1.12 11.57
CA ALA A 166 -14.53 2.24 12.45
C ALA A 166 -15.55 1.80 13.52
N GLN A 167 -16.63 1.14 13.13
CA GLN A 167 -17.63 0.61 14.07
C GLN A 167 -17.00 -0.37 15.08
N GLN A 168 -16.20 -1.33 14.61
CA GLN A 168 -15.50 -2.29 15.47
C GLN A 168 -14.57 -1.59 16.47
N PHE A 169 -13.83 -0.56 16.04
CA PHE A 169 -12.92 0.19 16.90
C PHE A 169 -13.68 0.95 17.99
N ILE A 170 -14.76 1.64 17.61
CA ILE A 170 -15.59 2.45 18.53
C ILE A 170 -16.20 1.56 19.61
N LEU A 171 -16.76 0.41 19.22
CA LEU A 171 -17.32 -0.57 20.16
C LEU A 171 -16.27 -1.11 21.15
N GLN A 172 -15.03 -1.32 20.68
CA GLN A 172 -13.93 -1.84 21.51
C GLN A 172 -13.30 -0.76 22.41
N ASN A 173 -13.48 0.53 22.09
CA ASN A 173 -12.78 1.62 22.76
C ASN A 173 -13.72 2.78 23.11
N PRO A 174 -14.80 2.56 23.90
CA PRO A 174 -15.88 3.54 24.08
C PRO A 174 -15.44 4.86 24.72
N THR A 175 -14.31 4.88 25.43
CA THR A 175 -13.73 6.08 26.06
C THR A 175 -12.75 6.85 25.16
N SER A 176 -12.44 6.32 23.98
CA SER A 176 -11.54 6.98 23.03
C SER A 176 -12.13 8.30 22.57
N TYR A 177 -11.27 9.30 22.35
CA TYR A 177 -11.67 10.55 21.69
C TYR A 177 -12.41 10.26 20.37
N TYR A 178 -11.86 9.34 19.58
CA TYR A 178 -12.41 8.90 18.29
C TYR A 178 -13.67 8.01 18.40
N ALA A 179 -14.06 7.61 19.61
CA ALA A 179 -15.25 6.82 19.89
C ALA A 179 -16.43 7.65 20.40
N ARG A 180 -16.27 8.97 20.43
CA ARG A 180 -17.37 9.88 20.72
C ARG A 180 -18.48 9.64 19.68
N PRO A 181 -19.75 9.43 20.10
CA PRO A 181 -20.89 9.06 19.23
C PRO A 181 -21.19 9.98 18.05
N TYR A 182 -20.43 11.07 17.87
CA TYR A 182 -20.67 12.12 16.89
C TYR A 182 -19.47 12.37 15.96
N GLU A 183 -18.36 11.61 16.10
CA GLU A 183 -17.15 11.87 15.31
C GLU A 183 -17.08 11.04 14.02
N TRP A 184 -17.43 9.75 14.05
CA TRP A 184 -17.47 8.95 12.82
C TRP A 184 -18.84 9.02 12.16
N ARG A 185 -18.89 9.65 10.98
CA ARG A 185 -19.96 9.46 9.99
C ARG A 185 -19.50 8.42 8.98
N ASP A 186 -20.40 7.53 8.58
CA ASP A 186 -20.13 6.56 7.52
C ASP A 186 -19.60 7.27 6.27
N LEU A 187 -18.50 6.73 5.77
CA LEU A 187 -17.84 7.13 4.55
C LEU A 187 -18.68 6.66 3.35
N THR A 188 -18.85 7.52 2.35
CA THR A 188 -19.46 7.14 1.06
C THR A 188 -18.38 7.01 -0.02
N VAL A 189 -18.72 6.39 -1.15
CA VAL A 189 -17.77 6.24 -2.27
C VAL A 189 -17.39 7.59 -2.87
N GLU A 190 -18.34 8.52 -2.97
CA GLU A 190 -18.11 9.88 -3.45
C GLU A 190 -17.15 10.63 -2.51
N GLU A 191 -17.37 10.54 -1.19
CA GLU A 191 -16.48 11.15 -0.21
C GLU A 191 -15.08 10.52 -0.23
N PHE A 192 -15.00 9.20 -0.44
CA PHE A 192 -13.73 8.50 -0.57
C PHE A 192 -12.96 8.89 -1.85
N LYS A 193 -13.67 9.15 -2.96
CA LYS A 193 -13.09 9.71 -4.18
C LYS A 193 -12.51 11.11 -3.94
N VAL A 194 -13.19 11.97 -3.16
CA VAL A 194 -12.66 13.29 -2.75
C VAL A 194 -11.39 13.12 -1.92
N PHE A 195 -11.38 12.19 -0.97
CA PHE A 195 -10.20 11.85 -0.17
C PHE A 195 -9.00 11.42 -1.05
N PHE A 196 -9.23 10.57 -2.06
CA PHE A 196 -8.19 10.22 -3.04
C PHE A 196 -7.74 11.40 -3.89
N GLY A 197 -8.66 12.23 -4.36
CA GLY A 197 -8.33 13.45 -5.11
C GLY A 197 -7.41 14.37 -4.34
N LEU A 198 -7.68 14.59 -3.05
CA LEU A 198 -6.79 15.34 -2.16
C LEU A 198 -5.44 14.65 -2.00
N THR A 199 -5.42 13.33 -1.78
CA THR A 199 -4.16 12.57 -1.64
C THR A 199 -3.28 12.66 -2.89
N PHE A 200 -3.88 12.60 -4.09
CA PHE A 200 -3.15 12.79 -5.34
C PHE A 200 -2.65 14.22 -5.50
N ASN A 201 -3.45 15.22 -5.11
CA ASN A 201 -3.03 16.61 -5.13
C ASN A 201 -1.80 16.85 -4.22
N MET A 202 -1.75 16.22 -3.04
CA MET A 202 -0.57 16.26 -2.16
C MET A 202 0.69 15.66 -2.80
N GLY A 203 0.52 14.72 -3.73
CA GLY A 203 1.63 14.19 -4.54
C GLY A 203 2.22 15.21 -5.50
N LEU A 204 1.39 16.14 -6.01
CA LEU A 204 1.76 17.20 -6.94
C LEU A 204 2.30 18.44 -6.20
N THR A 205 1.60 18.90 -5.17
CA THR A 205 1.93 20.10 -4.40
C THR A 205 2.40 19.74 -3.00
N LYS A 206 3.66 19.31 -2.87
CA LYS A 206 4.18 18.83 -1.59
C LYS A 206 4.36 19.98 -0.59
N LYS A 207 3.77 19.83 0.60
CA LYS A 207 4.04 20.64 1.80
C LYS A 207 4.85 19.86 2.81
N ASN A 208 5.52 20.58 3.71
CA ASN A 208 6.35 20.00 4.77
C ASN A 208 5.52 19.16 5.74
N GLU A 209 4.33 19.63 6.09
CA GLU A 209 3.44 18.95 7.02
C GLU A 209 2.05 18.74 6.41
N LEU A 210 1.40 17.67 6.85
CA LEU A 210 0.05 17.33 6.39
C LEU A 210 -0.99 18.38 6.81
N CYS A 211 -0.84 18.97 8.00
CA CYS A 211 -1.77 19.99 8.47
C CYS A 211 -1.68 21.29 7.65
N SER A 212 -0.52 21.59 7.06
CA SER A 212 -0.30 22.81 6.28
C SER A 212 -1.14 22.90 5.01
N TYR A 213 -1.71 21.79 4.52
CA TYR A 213 -2.65 21.81 3.39
C TYR A 213 -3.96 22.53 3.73
N TRP A 214 -4.33 22.58 5.00
CA TRP A 214 -5.50 23.29 5.51
C TRP A 214 -5.14 24.61 6.22
N SER A 215 -3.90 25.09 6.07
CA SER A 215 -3.48 26.34 6.69
C SER A 215 -4.25 27.53 6.11
N THR A 216 -4.69 28.44 6.97
CA THR A 216 -5.29 29.73 6.60
C THR A 216 -4.24 30.84 6.42
N HIS A 217 -2.96 30.55 6.71
CA HIS A 217 -1.89 31.52 6.59
C HIS A 217 -1.69 31.92 5.11
N PRO A 218 -1.66 33.22 4.77
CA PRO A 218 -1.68 33.69 3.37
C PRO A 218 -0.60 33.06 2.46
N ILE A 219 0.59 32.81 3.00
CA ILE A 219 1.72 32.21 2.27
C ILE A 219 1.48 30.74 1.90
N HIS A 220 0.70 30.02 2.73
CA HIS A 220 0.48 28.59 2.59
C HIS A 220 -0.96 28.22 2.21
N HIS A 221 -1.86 29.20 2.11
CA HIS A 221 -3.28 28.98 1.94
C HIS A 221 -3.58 28.27 0.62
N MET A 222 -4.23 27.11 0.71
CA MET A 222 -4.74 26.34 -0.42
C MET A 222 -6.25 26.16 -0.27
N PRO A 223 -7.08 27.08 -0.82
CA PRO A 223 -8.51 27.09 -0.60
C PRO A 223 -9.22 25.77 -0.94
N LEU A 224 -8.69 25.05 -1.93
CA LEU A 224 -9.24 23.78 -2.40
C LEU A 224 -9.43 22.77 -1.25
N PHE A 225 -8.44 22.62 -0.37
CA PHE A 225 -8.45 21.56 0.65
C PHE A 225 -9.56 21.78 1.66
N SER A 226 -9.62 22.96 2.28
CA SER A 226 -10.66 23.29 3.25
C SER A 226 -12.06 23.40 2.62
N ALA A 227 -12.15 23.77 1.35
CA ALA A 227 -13.42 23.86 0.63
C ALA A 227 -14.05 22.49 0.36
N VAL A 228 -13.26 21.45 0.06
CA VAL A 228 -13.82 20.13 -0.32
C VAL A 228 -13.89 19.13 0.82
N MET A 229 -12.99 19.20 1.81
CA MET A 229 -13.02 18.29 2.96
C MET A 229 -12.31 18.91 4.17
N PRO A 230 -12.95 18.98 5.35
CA PRO A 230 -12.26 19.46 6.55
C PRO A 230 -11.06 18.59 6.93
N ARG A 231 -10.00 19.21 7.48
CA ARG A 231 -8.79 18.52 7.97
C ARG A 231 -9.12 17.34 8.88
N THR A 232 -10.01 17.57 9.84
CA THR A 232 -10.44 16.56 10.81
C THR A 232 -11.06 15.34 10.14
N ARG A 233 -11.89 15.55 9.11
CA ARG A 233 -12.50 14.45 8.34
C ARG A 233 -11.45 13.68 7.54
N TYR A 234 -10.50 14.36 6.90
CA TYR A 234 -9.41 13.70 6.17
C TYR A 234 -8.57 12.81 7.10
N LEU A 235 -8.16 13.34 8.25
CA LEU A 235 -7.39 12.59 9.26
C LEU A 235 -8.19 11.41 9.82
N MET A 236 -9.50 11.57 10.01
CA MET A 236 -10.39 10.50 10.44
C MET A 236 -10.47 9.36 9.42
N ILE A 237 -10.61 9.69 8.13
CA ILE A 237 -10.59 8.69 7.05
C ILE A 237 -9.23 7.99 7.02
N MET A 238 -8.11 8.71 7.12
CA MET A 238 -6.77 8.10 7.20
C MET A 238 -6.64 7.14 8.39
N ARG A 239 -7.22 7.48 9.53
CA ARG A 239 -7.16 6.67 10.75
C ARG A 239 -7.88 5.33 10.61
N PHE A 240 -9.03 5.33 9.92
CA PHE A 240 -9.89 4.15 9.76
C PHE A 240 -9.79 3.50 8.38
N LEU A 241 -8.85 3.95 7.53
CA LEU A 241 -8.59 3.34 6.23
C LEU A 241 -8.22 1.87 6.39
N HIS A 242 -9.06 0.99 5.85
CA HIS A 242 -8.96 -0.44 6.08
C HIS A 242 -9.49 -1.23 4.88
N PHE A 243 -8.96 -2.45 4.66
CA PHE A 243 -9.24 -3.21 3.44
C PHE A 243 -9.74 -4.64 3.67
N SER A 244 -9.85 -5.10 4.91
CA SER A 244 -10.19 -6.50 5.22
C SER A 244 -10.89 -6.62 6.57
N ASP A 245 -11.79 -7.57 6.77
CA ASP A 245 -12.48 -7.73 8.05
C ASP A 245 -11.54 -8.23 9.15
N LYS A 246 -11.42 -7.46 10.25
CA LYS A 246 -10.58 -7.80 11.41
C LYS A 246 -10.99 -9.11 12.09
N THR A 247 -12.26 -9.48 12.02
CA THR A 247 -12.77 -10.68 12.71
C THR A 247 -12.36 -11.97 12.03
N GLN A 248 -11.93 -11.90 10.76
CA GLN A 248 -11.60 -13.06 9.93
C GLN A 248 -10.08 -13.32 9.85
N TYR A 249 -9.30 -12.67 10.71
CA TYR A 249 -7.84 -12.81 10.70
C TYR A 249 -7.43 -14.20 11.21
N PRO A 250 -6.78 -15.03 10.36
CA PRO A 250 -6.28 -16.31 10.80
C PRO A 250 -5.19 -16.11 11.86
N PRO A 251 -5.14 -16.92 12.94
CA PRO A 251 -4.06 -16.88 13.92
C PRO A 251 -2.74 -17.33 13.28
N GLN A 252 -1.61 -16.99 13.89
CA GLN A 252 -0.28 -17.24 13.31
C GLN A 252 0.05 -18.72 13.04
N ASN A 253 -0.60 -19.63 13.78
CA ASN A 253 -0.42 -21.07 13.64
C ASN A 253 -1.37 -21.70 12.62
N ASP A 254 -2.28 -20.91 12.03
CA ASP A 254 -3.18 -21.38 10.98
C ASP A 254 -2.42 -21.56 9.66
N PRO A 255 -2.63 -22.65 8.90
CA PRO A 255 -2.06 -22.81 7.56
C PRO A 255 -2.38 -21.67 6.60
N ASN A 256 -3.49 -20.96 6.81
CA ASN A 256 -3.94 -19.82 6.02
C ASN A 256 -3.42 -18.48 6.55
N TYR A 257 -2.53 -18.48 7.55
CA TYR A 257 -1.94 -17.25 8.07
C TYR A 257 -1.16 -16.49 6.99
N ASP A 258 -1.61 -15.28 6.71
CA ASP A 258 -0.98 -14.38 5.76
C ASP A 258 -0.52 -13.09 6.45
N ARG A 259 0.79 -12.82 6.41
CA ARG A 259 1.35 -11.57 6.95
C ARG A 259 0.82 -10.32 6.23
N LEU A 260 0.34 -10.47 5.00
CA LEU A 260 -0.21 -9.40 4.18
C LEU A 260 -1.75 -9.36 4.21
N TYR A 261 -2.41 -10.16 5.05
CA TYR A 261 -3.87 -10.30 5.07
C TYR A 261 -4.61 -8.96 4.99
N LYS A 262 -4.14 -7.97 5.77
CA LYS A 262 -4.75 -6.63 5.85
C LYS A 262 -4.81 -5.86 4.53
N ILE A 263 -3.93 -6.18 3.58
CA ILE A 263 -3.88 -5.53 2.25
C ILE A 263 -4.12 -6.53 1.12
N ARG A 264 -4.26 -7.82 1.44
CA ARG A 264 -4.44 -8.90 0.47
C ARG A 264 -5.60 -8.65 -0.49
N PRO A 265 -6.78 -8.15 -0.05
CA PRO A 265 -7.87 -7.85 -0.98
C PRO A 265 -7.47 -6.86 -2.08
N ILE A 266 -6.71 -5.81 -1.73
CA ILE A 266 -6.23 -4.81 -2.69
C ILE A 266 -5.12 -5.36 -3.59
N LEU A 267 -4.20 -6.14 -3.03
CA LEU A 267 -3.16 -6.79 -3.84
C LEU A 267 -3.76 -7.74 -4.88
N ASN A 268 -4.74 -8.56 -4.47
CA ASN A 268 -5.43 -9.47 -5.37
C ASN A 268 -6.19 -8.70 -6.45
N TYR A 269 -6.91 -7.64 -6.08
CA TYR A 269 -7.60 -6.77 -7.03
C TYR A 269 -6.65 -6.24 -8.12
N PHE A 270 -5.52 -5.63 -7.75
CA PHE A 270 -4.59 -5.10 -8.74
C PHE A 270 -3.89 -6.19 -9.56
N SER A 271 -3.64 -7.36 -8.97
CA SER A 271 -3.11 -8.53 -9.68
C SER A 271 -4.06 -9.06 -10.75
N GLU A 272 -5.37 -8.84 -10.57
CA GLU A 272 -6.38 -9.20 -11.57
C GLU A 272 -6.58 -8.09 -12.60
N VAL A 273 -6.55 -6.82 -12.19
CA VAL A 273 -6.83 -5.67 -13.07
C VAL A 273 -5.69 -5.39 -14.04
N PHE A 274 -4.44 -5.32 -13.59
CA PHE A 274 -3.34 -4.88 -14.47
C PHE A 274 -3.13 -5.76 -15.70
N PRO A 275 -3.15 -7.11 -15.62
CA PRO A 275 -3.02 -7.95 -16.81
C PRO A 275 -4.16 -7.80 -17.81
N GLN A 276 -5.33 -7.33 -17.38
CA GLN A 276 -6.48 -7.07 -18.26
C GLN A 276 -6.37 -5.72 -18.96
N LEU A 277 -5.64 -4.76 -18.39
CA LEU A 277 -5.53 -3.40 -18.93
C LEU A 277 -4.38 -3.23 -19.91
N PHE A 278 -3.26 -3.93 -19.71
CA PHE A 278 -2.04 -3.69 -20.46
C PHE A 278 -1.25 -4.98 -20.71
N THR A 279 -0.88 -5.20 -21.96
CA THR A 279 0.07 -6.25 -22.37
C THR A 279 1.46 -5.62 -22.53
N PRO A 280 2.47 -6.08 -21.80
CA PRO A 280 3.83 -5.58 -21.96
C PRO A 280 4.45 -6.00 -23.30
N ASP A 281 5.52 -5.31 -23.69
CA ASP A 281 6.36 -5.68 -24.82
C ASP A 281 7.16 -6.97 -24.53
N GLN A 282 7.79 -7.56 -25.54
CA GLN A 282 8.66 -8.73 -25.44
C GLN A 282 9.82 -8.52 -24.45
N HIS A 283 10.35 -7.30 -24.38
CA HIS A 283 11.49 -6.97 -23.54
C HIS A 283 11.02 -6.30 -22.24
N ILE A 284 11.02 -7.06 -21.14
CA ILE A 284 10.66 -6.56 -19.81
C ILE A 284 11.87 -6.50 -18.89
N CYS A 285 11.85 -5.54 -17.97
CA CYS A 285 12.80 -5.46 -16.87
C CYS A 285 12.07 -5.80 -15.57
N VAL A 286 12.63 -6.70 -14.78
CA VAL A 286 12.16 -7.03 -13.43
C VAL A 286 13.21 -6.53 -12.46
N ASP A 287 12.80 -5.61 -11.58
CA ASP A 287 13.64 -5.08 -10.52
C ASP A 287 12.83 -4.96 -9.23
N GLU A 288 13.55 -4.83 -8.12
CA GLU A 288 13.01 -4.73 -6.78
C GLU A 288 12.83 -3.26 -6.38
N SER A 289 11.62 -2.92 -5.95
CA SER A 289 11.34 -1.62 -5.34
C SER A 289 11.47 -1.70 -3.82
N LEU A 290 11.77 -0.57 -3.17
CA LEU A 290 11.78 -0.47 -1.71
C LEU A 290 10.95 0.74 -1.29
N VAL A 291 9.76 0.48 -0.73
CA VAL A 291 8.89 1.51 -0.18
C VAL A 291 9.38 1.84 1.23
N LYS A 292 9.90 3.06 1.42
CA LYS A 292 10.43 3.53 2.71
C LYS A 292 9.37 3.36 3.80
N PHE A 293 9.71 2.66 4.88
CA PHE A 293 8.84 2.49 6.03
C PHE A 293 9.66 2.34 7.31
N SER A 294 9.47 3.24 8.26
CA SER A 294 10.24 3.25 9.52
C SER A 294 9.53 2.53 10.67
N GLY A 295 8.23 2.23 10.55
CA GLY A 295 7.43 1.64 11.63
C GLY A 295 7.77 0.19 11.96
N ARG A 296 7.06 -0.38 12.94
CA ARG A 296 7.19 -1.78 13.37
C ARG A 296 6.41 -2.68 12.42
N LEU A 297 7.12 -3.43 11.58
CA LEU A 297 6.51 -4.37 10.64
C LEU A 297 7.45 -5.57 10.43
N LYS A 298 6.91 -6.78 10.55
CA LYS A 298 7.68 -8.05 10.47
C LYS A 298 8.30 -8.30 9.08
N ILE A 299 7.74 -7.72 8.03
CA ILE A 299 8.21 -7.88 6.63
C ILE A 299 9.15 -6.74 6.18
N LYS A 300 9.48 -5.79 7.07
CA LYS A 300 10.42 -4.72 6.78
C LYS A 300 11.82 -5.30 6.56
N GLN A 301 12.47 -4.87 5.49
CA GLN A 301 13.83 -5.28 5.13
C GLN A 301 14.80 -4.10 5.21
N PHE A 302 16.07 -4.42 5.40
CA PHE A 302 17.19 -3.48 5.29
C PHE A 302 17.99 -3.78 4.03
N ILE A 303 18.10 -2.80 3.14
CA ILE A 303 18.84 -2.89 1.88
C ILE A 303 19.84 -1.73 1.84
N PRO A 304 21.13 -1.97 2.18
CA PRO A 304 22.13 -0.91 2.29
C PRO A 304 22.31 -0.08 1.02
N SER A 305 22.09 -0.68 -0.15
CA SER A 305 22.29 -0.03 -1.45
C SER A 305 21.16 0.92 -1.86
N LYS A 306 19.98 0.85 -1.22
CA LYS A 306 18.83 1.70 -1.57
C LYS A 306 18.79 2.91 -0.65
N ARG A 307 18.54 4.12 -1.18
CA ARG A 307 18.50 5.40 -0.43
C ARG A 307 17.66 5.37 0.86
N ALA A 308 16.54 4.64 0.86
CA ALA A 308 15.67 4.55 2.03
C ALA A 308 16.26 3.67 3.16
N HIS A 309 17.19 2.78 2.83
CA HIS A 309 17.79 1.71 3.63
C HIS A 309 16.79 0.73 4.27
N TYR A 310 15.74 1.19 4.93
CA TYR A 310 14.70 0.39 5.55
C TYR A 310 13.35 0.59 4.85
N GLY A 311 12.66 -0.50 4.55
CA GLY A 311 11.34 -0.43 3.91
C GLY A 311 10.68 -1.77 3.69
N VAL A 312 9.53 -1.74 3.01
CA VAL A 312 8.87 -2.93 2.47
C VAL A 312 9.32 -3.10 1.04
N LYS A 313 9.87 -4.27 0.74
CA LYS A 313 10.23 -4.70 -0.60
C LYS A 313 9.07 -5.50 -1.20
#